data_AF-A0A950PI55-F1
#
_entry.id   AF-A0A950PI55-F1
#
_cell.length_a   1.000
_cell.length_b   1.000
_cell.length_c   1.000
_cell.angle_alpha   90.00
_cell.angle_beta   90.00
_cell.angle_gamma   90.00
#
_symmetry.space_group_name_H-M   'P 1'
#
loop_
_entity.id
_entity.type
_entity.pdbx_description
1 polymer ?
#
loop_
_entity_poly.entity_id
_entity_poly.type
_entity_poly.pdbx_seq_one_letter_code
_entity_poly.pdbx_strand_id
1 'polypeptide(L)'
;MVQLRVMTDDKALGEEVLEVLLPLLRSCTALRTSEPTRLSHRGGGLRVVLDVQPARAPTVHVEREDVPRASGSGGSPARRPQARRALPPAG
;
A
#
# COMPACT_ATOMS: atom_id res chain seq x y z
N MET A 1 -4.77 -5.88 -13.23
CA MET A 1 -3.76 -6.93 -12.98
C MET A 1 -2.85 -6.98 -14.19
N VAL A 2 -1.54 -6.96 -13.98
CA VAL A 2 -0.54 -7.10 -15.06
C VAL A 2 0.26 -8.37 -14.83
N GLN A 3 0.75 -8.97 -15.90
CA GLN A 3 1.56 -10.18 -15.83
C GLN A 3 3.02 -9.83 -16.06
N LEU A 4 3.87 -10.13 -15.10
CA LEU A 4 5.32 -10.03 -15.24
C LEU A 4 5.85 -11.40 -15.67
N ARG A 5 6.67 -11.41 -16.73
CA ARG A 5 7.29 -12.62 -17.27
C ARG A 5 8.81 -12.47 -17.22
N VAL A 6 9.47 -13.38 -16.52
CA VAL A 6 10.92 -13.51 -16.51
C VAL A 6 11.28 -14.66 -17.44
N MET A 7 12.01 -14.36 -18.51
CA MET A 7 12.35 -15.29 -19.57
C MET A 7 13.83 -15.16 -19.92
N THR A 8 14.54 -16.29 -19.92
CA THR A 8 15.95 -16.36 -20.32
C THR A 8 16.28 -17.77 -20.78
N ASP A 9 17.21 -17.90 -21.71
CA ASP A 9 17.73 -19.20 -22.12
C ASP A 9 18.78 -19.75 -21.14
N ASP A 10 19.37 -18.87 -20.32
CA ASP A 10 20.25 -19.25 -19.22
C ASP A 10 19.44 -19.41 -17.92
N LYS A 11 19.27 -20.66 -17.49
CA LYS A 11 18.53 -20.99 -16.27
C LYS A 11 19.20 -20.46 -15.00
N ALA A 12 20.53 -20.54 -14.91
CA ALA A 12 21.24 -20.14 -13.69
C ALA A 12 21.09 -18.64 -13.46
N LEU A 13 21.35 -17.84 -14.50
CA LEU A 13 21.14 -16.40 -14.47
C LEU A 13 19.69 -16.04 -14.12
N GLY A 14 18.74 -16.78 -14.67
CA GLY A 14 17.32 -16.54 -14.40
C GLY A 14 16.96 -16.76 -12.92
N GLU A 15 17.48 -17.81 -12.30
CA GLU A 15 17.23 -18.09 -10.87
C GLU A 15 17.91 -17.03 -10.00
N GLU A 16 19.14 -16.60 -10.30
CA GLU A 16 19.82 -15.49 -9.60
C GLU A 16 19.00 -14.19 -9.64
N VAL A 17 18.44 -13.85 -10.80
CA VAL A 17 17.56 -12.68 -10.93
C VAL A 17 16.28 -12.85 -10.09
N LEU A 18 15.69 -14.04 -10.05
CA LEU A 18 14.49 -14.30 -9.25
C LEU A 18 14.75 -14.20 -7.75
N GLU A 19 15.93 -14.64 -7.28
CA GLU A 19 16.34 -14.53 -5.88
C GLU A 19 16.38 -13.07 -5.41
N VAL A 20 16.69 -12.13 -6.31
CA VAL A 20 16.65 -10.69 -6.01
C VAL A 20 15.26 -10.09 -6.21
N LEU A 21 14.61 -10.43 -7.33
CA LEU A 21 13.34 -9.82 -7.73
C LEU A 21 12.17 -10.18 -6.79
N LEU A 22 12.06 -11.45 -6.40
CA LEU A 22 10.91 -11.92 -5.61
C LEU A 22 10.85 -11.26 -4.22
N PRO A 23 11.94 -11.16 -3.44
CA PRO A 23 11.93 -10.40 -2.18
C PRO A 23 11.59 -8.92 -2.36
N LEU A 24 12.09 -8.28 -3.42
CA LEU A 24 11.77 -6.88 -3.71
C LEU A 24 10.28 -6.67 -3.99
N LEU A 25 9.67 -7.55 -4.81
CA LEU A 25 8.24 -7.49 -5.09
C LEU A 25 7.39 -7.82 -3.85
N ARG A 26 7.85 -8.72 -2.98
CA ARG A 26 7.16 -9.08 -1.74
C ARG A 26 7.26 -8.00 -0.66
N SER A 27 8.34 -7.23 -0.64
CA SER A 27 8.53 -6.11 0.31
C SER A 27 7.84 -4.81 -0.13
N CYS A 28 7.45 -4.70 -1.41
CA CYS A 28 6.76 -3.53 -1.92
C CYS A 28 5.29 -3.50 -1.45
N THR A 29 4.99 -2.70 -0.43
CA THR A 29 3.62 -2.57 0.13
C THR A 29 2.61 -1.94 -0.84
N ALA A 30 3.07 -1.28 -1.89
CA ALA A 30 2.24 -0.72 -2.94
C ALA A 30 1.74 -1.78 -3.94
N LEU A 31 2.27 -3.01 -3.90
CA LEU A 31 1.96 -4.08 -4.85
C LEU A 31 1.50 -5.34 -4.11
N ARG A 32 0.58 -6.08 -4.72
CA ARG A 32 0.28 -7.47 -4.40
C ARG A 32 0.78 -8.32 -5.56
N THR A 33 1.49 -9.38 -5.21
CA THR A 33 2.17 -10.26 -6.17
C THR A 33 1.69 -11.68 -5.94
N SER A 34 1.36 -12.43 -7.00
CA SER A 34 1.03 -13.85 -6.91
C SER A 34 2.27 -14.70 -6.62
N GLU A 35 2.07 -15.97 -6.28
CA GLU A 35 3.18 -16.91 -6.26
C GLU A 35 3.71 -17.13 -7.69
N PRO A 36 5.05 -17.13 -7.90
CA PRO A 36 5.64 -17.38 -9.20
C PRO A 36 5.31 -18.77 -9.72
N THR A 37 4.81 -18.82 -10.95
CA THR A 37 4.56 -20.06 -11.67
C THR A 37 5.71 -20.32 -12.65
N ARG A 38 6.45 -21.41 -12.42
CA ARG A 38 7.49 -21.88 -13.34
C ARG A 38 6.85 -22.64 -14.50
N LEU A 39 7.20 -22.27 -15.72
CA LEU A 39 6.75 -22.92 -16.95
C LEU A 39 7.90 -23.71 -17.58
N SER A 40 7.59 -24.89 -18.10
CA SER A 40 8.57 -25.74 -18.79
C SER A 40 9.09 -25.06 -20.06
N HIS A 41 10.40 -24.92 -20.18
CA HIS A 41 11.06 -24.44 -21.39
C HIS A 41 11.65 -25.63 -22.16
N ARG A 42 11.37 -25.74 -23.47
CA ARG A 42 11.90 -26.84 -24.29
C ARG A 42 13.42 -26.79 -24.45
N GLY A 43 14.03 -25.62 -24.29
CA GLY A 43 15.48 -25.40 -24.41
C GLY A 43 16.25 -25.35 -23.09
N GLY A 44 15.67 -25.79 -21.97
CA GLY A 44 16.36 -25.80 -20.67
C GLY A 44 16.47 -24.46 -19.94
N GLY A 45 16.16 -23.34 -20.63
CA GLY A 45 16.04 -22.01 -20.02
C GLY A 45 14.93 -21.85 -18.98
N LEU A 46 14.80 -20.63 -18.45
CA LEU A 46 13.83 -20.28 -17.42
C LEU A 46 12.64 -19.51 -18.02
N ARG A 47 11.43 -19.92 -17.61
CA ARG A 47 10.20 -19.13 -17.80
C ARG A 47 9.44 -19.08 -16.49
N VAL A 48 9.32 -17.89 -15.91
CA VAL A 48 8.52 -17.65 -14.72
C VAL A 48 7.52 -16.56 -14.96
N VAL A 49 6.30 -16.79 -14.48
CA VAL A 49 5.18 -15.89 -14.64
C VAL A 49 4.61 -15.57 -13.27
N LEU A 50 4.35 -14.30 -13.03
CA LEU A 50 3.72 -13.82 -11.80
C LEU A 50 2.78 -12.66 -12.10
N ASP A 51 1.66 -12.62 -11.41
CA ASP A 51 0.67 -11.56 -11.54
C ASP A 51 0.93 -10.48 -10.51
N VAL A 52 0.93 -9.23 -10.96
CA VAL A 52 1.16 -8.03 -10.14
C VAL A 52 -0.05 -7.12 -10.23
N GLN A 53 -0.45 -6.57 -9.09
CA GLN A 53 -1.50 -5.58 -9.01
C GLN A 53 -1.19 -4.54 -7.94
N PRO A 54 -1.66 -3.29 -8.07
CA PRO A 54 -1.59 -2.34 -6.97
C PRO A 54 -2.28 -2.89 -5.73
N ALA A 55 -1.63 -2.79 -4.58
CA ALA A 55 -2.30 -2.96 -3.30
C ALA A 55 -3.27 -1.78 -3.12
N ARG A 56 -4.58 -2.05 -3.06
CA ARG A 56 -5.53 -1.01 -2.61
C ARG A 56 -5.13 -0.60 -1.20
N ALA A 57 -5.23 0.70 -0.89
CA ALA A 57 -4.89 1.23 0.42
C ALA A 57 -5.58 0.39 1.51
N PRO A 58 -4.85 -0.09 2.53
CA PRO A 58 -5.48 -0.75 3.65
C PRO A 58 -6.45 0.23 4.30
N THR A 59 -7.72 -0.15 4.42
CA THR A 59 -8.67 0.54 5.30
C THR A 59 -8.21 0.30 6.73
N VAL A 60 -7.35 1.17 7.23
CA VAL A 60 -6.95 1.17 8.64
C VAL A 60 -8.12 1.73 9.44
N HIS A 61 -8.88 0.85 10.07
CA HIS A 61 -9.82 1.24 11.11
C HIS A 61 -9.03 1.42 12.41
N VAL A 62 -8.78 2.68 12.78
CA VAL A 62 -8.25 3.02 14.10
C VAL A 62 -9.43 3.06 15.06
N GLU A 63 -9.65 1.96 15.79
CA GLU A 63 -10.50 2.00 16.97
C GLU A 63 -9.74 2.79 18.05
N ARG A 64 -10.06 4.08 18.16
CA ARG A 64 -9.58 4.91 19.25
C ARG A 64 -10.38 4.53 20.48
N GLU A 65 -9.75 3.80 21.39
CA GLU A 65 -10.28 3.63 22.75
C GLU A 65 -10.15 4.98 23.47
N ASP A 66 -11.20 5.81 23.41
CA ASP A 66 -11.32 7.01 24.23
C ASP A 66 -11.55 6.56 25.67
N VAL A 67 -10.48 6.15 26.36
CA VAL A 67 -10.51 5.92 27.80
C VAL A 67 -10.81 7.26 28.47
N PRO A 68 -11.96 7.43 29.16
CA PRO A 68 -12.26 8.67 29.84
C PRO A 68 -11.24 8.84 30.98
N ARG A 69 -10.31 9.77 30.78
CA ARG A 69 -9.37 10.19 31.83
C ARG A 69 -10.17 10.96 32.87
N ALA A 70 -10.58 10.28 33.94
CA ALA A 70 -11.25 10.91 35.06
C ALA A 70 -10.28 11.89 35.75
N SER A 71 -10.46 13.20 35.53
CA SER A 71 -9.91 14.23 36.42
C SER A 71 -10.66 15.55 36.25
N GLY A 72 -11.39 15.96 37.30
CA GLY A 72 -11.62 17.38 37.60
C GLY A 72 -12.94 17.98 37.14
N SER A 73 -13.86 18.16 38.09
CA SER A 73 -14.97 19.12 38.00
C SER A 73 -14.43 20.53 37.71
N GLY A 74 -14.89 21.15 36.63
CA GLY A 74 -14.49 22.51 36.29
C GLY A 74 -15.41 23.16 35.27
N GLY A 75 -16.57 23.62 35.75
CA GLY A 75 -17.40 24.71 35.21
C GLY A 75 -17.51 24.92 33.70
N SER A 76 -18.72 24.72 33.17
CA SER A 76 -19.17 25.33 31.91
C SER A 76 -19.10 26.87 31.97
N PRO A 77 -18.48 27.56 31.00
CA PRO A 77 -18.84 28.94 30.71
C PRO A 77 -19.78 28.98 29.50
N ALA A 78 -20.91 29.67 29.70
CA ALA A 78 -21.88 30.00 28.69
C ALA A 78 -21.31 30.96 27.61
N ARG A 79 -21.70 30.68 26.35
CA ARG A 79 -21.86 31.55 25.16
C ARG A 79 -21.04 32.85 25.02
N ARG A 80 -20.48 33.03 23.81
CA ARG A 80 -20.67 34.29 23.03
C ARG A 80 -20.98 33.99 21.55
N PRO A 81 -21.95 34.68 20.93
CA PRO A 81 -22.19 34.59 19.49
C PRO A 81 -21.10 35.34 18.70
N GLN A 82 -20.52 34.68 17.70
CA GLN A 82 -19.58 35.28 16.75
C GLN A 82 -20.29 36.37 15.93
N ALA A 83 -19.78 37.60 16.03
CA ALA A 83 -20.19 38.70 15.16
C ALA A 83 -19.75 38.40 13.71
N ARG A 84 -20.69 38.49 12.78
CA ARG A 84 -20.45 38.41 11.33
C ARG A 84 -19.53 39.55 10.91
N ARG A 85 -18.33 39.22 10.43
CA ARG A 85 -17.45 40.17 9.73
C ARG A 85 -18.03 40.40 8.33
N ALA A 86 -18.34 41.65 8.00
CA ALA A 86 -18.75 42.04 6.65
C ALA A 86 -17.58 41.92 5.67
N LEU A 87 -17.87 41.51 4.43
CA LEU A 87 -16.94 41.51 3.30
C LEU A 87 -16.73 42.97 2.79
N PRO A 88 -15.52 43.36 2.35
CA PRO A 88 -15.29 44.65 1.73
C PRO A 88 -15.93 44.74 0.33
N PRO A 89 -16.34 45.94 -0.14
CA PRO A 89 -16.94 46.11 -1.46
C PRO A 89 -15.90 45.87 -2.56
N ALA A 90 -16.37 45.26 -3.66
CA ALA A 90 -15.58 45.11 -4.88
C ALA A 90 -15.27 46.50 -5.45
N GLY A 91 -13.98 46.75 -5.66
CA GLY A 91 -13.46 47.80 -6.55
C GLY A 91 -12.96 47.15 -7.83
#